data_AF-A0A1Y6JYU0-F1
#
_entry.id   AF-A0A1Y6JYU0-F1
#
_cell.length_a   1.000
_cell.length_b   1.000
_cell.length_c   1.000
_cell.angle_alpha   90.00
_cell.angle_beta   90.00
_cell.angle_gamma   90.00
#
_symmetry.space_group_name_H-M   'P 1'
#
loop_
_entity.id
_entity.type
_entity.pdbx_description
1 polymer ?
#
loop_
_entity_poly.entity_id
_entity_poly.type
_entity_poly.pdbx_seq_one_letter_code
_entity_poly.pdbx_strand_id
1 'polypeptide(L)' 'MRKAHPNGVQGRRKVNRKKDLKRRDEIANLQRWLKGEIKNK' A
#
# COMPACT_ATOMS: atom_id res chain seq x y z
N MET A 1 -5.88 7.65 -30.53
CA MET A 1 -5.82 7.14 -29.13
C MET A 1 -5.26 5.72 -29.14
N ARG A 2 -4.17 5.43 -28.40
CA ARG A 2 -3.73 4.03 -28.22
C ARG A 2 -4.79 3.34 -27.37
N LYS A 3 -5.47 2.32 -27.92
CA LYS A 3 -6.43 1.51 -27.15
C LYS A 3 -5.67 0.95 -25.94
N ALA A 4 -6.15 1.21 -24.73
CA ALA A 4 -5.60 0.59 -23.53
C ALA A 4 -5.64 -0.94 -23.72
N HIS A 5 -4.55 -1.63 -23.40
CA HIS A 5 -4.49 -3.08 -23.56
C HIS A 5 -5.58 -3.73 -22.68
N PRO A 6 -6.29 -4.77 -23.18
CA PRO A 6 -7.50 -5.30 -22.53
C PRO A 6 -7.28 -5.78 -21.08
N ASN A 7 -6.04 -6.12 -20.73
CA ASN A 7 -5.65 -6.53 -19.37
C ASN A 7 -4.94 -5.41 -18.57
N GLY A 8 -5.13 -4.14 -18.93
CA GLY A 8 -4.42 -3.00 -18.35
C GLY A 8 -3.01 -2.83 -18.91
N VAL A 9 -2.18 -2.04 -18.22
CA VAL A 9 -0.80 -1.70 -18.65
C VAL A 9 0.05 -2.98 -18.80
N GLN A 10 0.49 -3.27 -20.02
CA GLN A 10 1.44 -4.35 -20.32
C GLN A 10 2.69 -4.17 -19.44
N GLY A 11 3.00 -5.17 -18.61
CA GLY A 11 4.14 -5.14 -17.68
C GLY A 11 3.81 -4.85 -16.22
N ARG A 12 2.54 -4.56 -15.86
CA ARG A 12 2.17 -4.41 -14.44
C ARG A 12 2.13 -5.76 -13.74
N ARG A 13 3.01 -5.97 -12.76
CA ARG A 13 2.96 -7.17 -11.90
C ARG A 13 1.64 -7.23 -11.14
N LYS A 14 1.09 -8.45 -10.98
CA LYS A 14 -0.10 -8.68 -10.16
C LYS A 14 0.18 -8.22 -8.73
N VAL A 15 -0.78 -7.49 -8.14
CA VAL A 15 -0.70 -7.08 -6.75
C VAL A 15 -0.90 -8.32 -5.87
N ASN A 16 0.07 -8.61 -5.01
CA ASN A 16 -0.08 -9.68 -4.02
C ASN A 16 -0.90 -9.15 -2.84
N ARG A 17 -2.21 -9.49 -2.83
CA ARG A 17 -3.15 -9.04 -1.80
C ARG A 17 -2.66 -9.30 -0.37
N LYS A 18 -2.03 -10.45 -0.09
CA LYS A 18 -1.53 -10.78 1.26
C LYS A 18 -0.41 -9.84 1.69
N LYS A 19 0.54 -9.55 0.79
CA LYS A 19 1.65 -8.63 1.07
C LYS A 19 1.17 -7.19 1.23
N ASP A 20 0.20 -6.78 0.42
CA ASP A 20 -0.39 -5.44 0.52
C ASP A 20 -1.17 -5.25 1.82
N LEU A 21 -1.93 -6.25 2.28
CA LEU A 21 -2.62 -6.20 3.58
C LEU A 21 -1.60 -6.05 4.72
N LYS A 22 -0.56 -6.89 4.75
CA LYS A 22 0.51 -6.81 5.75
C LYS A 22 1.17 -5.42 5.79
N ARG A 23 1.47 -4.85 4.61
CA ARG A 23 2.05 -3.50 4.51
C ARG A 23 1.11 -2.43 5.07
N ARG A 24 -0.20 -2.54 4.84
CA ARG A 24 -1.19 -1.58 5.37
C ARG A 24 -1.23 -1.63 6.89
N ASP A 25 -1.21 -2.82 7.48
CA ASP A 25 -1.22 -3.00 8.93
C ASP A 25 0.07 -2.46 9.58
N GLU A 26 1.23 -2.72 8.96
CA GLU A 26 2.53 -2.19 9.39
C GLU A 26 2.55 -0.64 9.36
N ILE A 27 2.02 -0.03 8.30
CA ILE A 27 1.90 1.43 8.19
C ILE A 27 0.96 1.98 9.27
N ALA A 28 -0.19 1.34 9.50
CA ALA A 28 -1.15 1.78 10.52
C ALA A 28 -0.55 1.71 11.93
N ASN A 29 0.19 0.64 12.24
CA ASN A 29 0.89 0.49 13.51
C ASN A 29 1.97 1.55 13.70
N LEU A 30 2.78 1.82 12.66
CA LEU A 30 3.79 2.87 12.69
C LEU A 30 3.16 4.25 12.95
N GLN A 31 2.08 4.57 12.24
CA GLN A 31 1.35 5.83 12.42
C GLN A 31 0.78 5.96 13.84
N ARG A 32 0.26 4.88 14.42
CA ARG A 32 -0.23 4.87 15.80
C ARG A 32 0.90 5.11 16.79
N TRP A 33 2.04 4.45 16.61
CA TRP A 33 3.22 4.65 17.45
C TRP A 33 3.73 6.10 17.39
N LEU A 34 3.97 6.62 16.18
CA LEU A 34 4.42 8.00 15.98
C LEU A 34 3.47 9.03 16.62
N LYS A 35 2.16 8.86 16.48
CA LYS A 35 1.17 9.73 17.13
C LYS A 35 1.16 9.60 18.66
N GLY A 36 1.44 8.42 19.18
CA GLY A 36 1.59 8.18 20.63
C GLY A 36 2.83 8.88 21.19
N GLU A 37 3.98 8.75 20.51
CA GLU A 37 5.23 9.43 20.86
C GLU A 37 5.09 10.96 20.82
N ILE A 38 4.38 11.51 19.82
CA ILE A 38 4.12 12.95 19.72
C ILE A 38 3.22 13.46 20.86
N LYS A 39 2.29 12.64 21.39
CA LYS A 39 1.41 13.02 22.50
C LYS A 39 2.08 12.96 23.87
N ASN A 40 3.15 12.18 24.02
CA ASN A 40 3.86 11.97 25.28
C ASN A 40 5.13 12.83 25.40
N LYS A 41 5.31 13.82 24.51
CA LYS A 41 6.39 14.80 24.50
C LYS A 41 5.83 16.19 24.77
#